data_AF-A0A540X8R6-F1
#
_entry.id   AF-A0A540X8R6-F1
#
_cell.length_a   1.000
_cell.length_b   1.000
_cell.length_c   1.000
_cell.angle_alpha   90.00
_cell.angle_beta   90.00
_cell.angle_gamma   90.00
#
_symmetry.space_group_name_H-M   'P 1'
#
loop_
_entity.id
_entity.type
_entity.pdbx_description
1 polymer ?
#
loop_
_entity_poly.entity_id
_entity_poly.type
_entity_poly.pdbx_seq_one_letter_code
_entity_poly.pdbx_strand_id
1 'polypeptide(L)'
;MRESPASSRMESGAAPISLEIDGRTFHLHPGVNSGALEVECSTGERLALHPWSFEAHLRALDLHARLDGPGLAFDADGFAADVLRNSGVPESLHAELAPLALWWASGGAQEPSPGTLPPGWVQAGAVRARLRPWTFSERSRALEESLTSQPDGSRELSLERYLRSMLSSSVVEHFPTAPLETLDGASTAALLDAVVALNAGDERDEDRTMRASGKQARVLAEVTLKLCRALGWTPSQVWATPAAEVDRLLAMLQLTEPGAPAPAPTSRPRRLSDFPDAVVIQVEDD
;
A
#
# COMPACT_ATOMS: atom_id res chain seq x y z
N MET A 1 -64.26 -7.55 34.13
CA MET A 1 -64.36 -6.37 33.24
C MET A 1 -63.47 -5.27 33.83
N ARG A 2 -62.23 -5.19 33.36
CA ARG A 2 -61.30 -4.07 33.56
C ARG A 2 -60.34 -4.12 32.38
N GLU A 3 -60.63 -3.27 31.40
CA GLU A 3 -59.71 -2.97 30.30
C GLU A 3 -58.48 -2.26 30.88
N SER A 4 -57.30 -2.73 30.53
CA SER A 4 -56.04 -2.00 30.72
C SER A 4 -55.59 -1.50 29.35
N PRO A 5 -55.14 -0.24 29.23
CA PRO A 5 -54.99 0.44 27.96
C PRO A 5 -53.76 -0.02 27.20
N ALA A 6 -53.88 0.05 25.87
CA ALA A 6 -52.82 -0.15 24.90
C ALA A 6 -51.57 0.65 25.29
N SER A 7 -50.45 -0.05 25.51
CA SER A 7 -49.13 0.57 25.51
C SER A 7 -48.87 1.11 24.11
N SER A 8 -48.91 2.43 24.00
CA SER A 8 -48.32 3.20 22.90
C SER A 8 -46.85 2.81 22.79
N ARG A 9 -46.57 1.96 21.80
CA ARG A 9 -45.23 1.62 21.32
C ARG A 9 -44.55 2.95 20.97
N MET A 10 -43.58 3.38 21.77
CA MET A 10 -42.73 4.51 21.42
C MET A 10 -41.92 4.12 20.19
N GLU A 11 -42.39 4.53 19.01
CA GLU A 11 -41.59 4.64 17.80
C GLU A 11 -40.54 5.72 18.04
N SER A 12 -39.44 5.35 18.69
CA SER A 12 -38.22 6.14 18.67
C SER A 12 -37.48 5.86 17.36
N GLY A 13 -38.07 6.28 16.23
CA GLY A 13 -37.45 6.15 14.92
C GLY A 13 -36.77 7.47 14.54
N ALA A 14 -35.45 7.51 14.58
CA ALA A 14 -34.72 8.59 13.92
C ALA A 14 -35.08 8.61 12.42
N ALA A 15 -35.16 9.80 11.83
CA ALA A 15 -35.58 9.95 10.44
C ALA A 15 -34.64 9.18 9.49
N PRO A 16 -35.16 8.53 8.44
CA PRO A 16 -34.33 7.88 7.43
C PRO A 16 -33.38 8.88 6.76
N ILE A 17 -32.16 8.44 6.53
CA ILE A 17 -31.14 9.16 5.75
C ILE A 17 -31.20 8.61 4.33
N SER A 18 -31.39 9.48 3.34
CA SER A 18 -31.32 9.08 1.93
C SER A 18 -29.93 9.38 1.40
N LEU A 19 -29.30 8.39 0.79
CA LEU A 19 -27.94 8.47 0.28
C LEU A 19 -27.91 8.01 -1.18
N GLU A 20 -27.24 8.76 -2.05
CA GLU A 20 -27.03 8.37 -3.45
C GLU A 20 -25.62 7.79 -3.62
N ILE A 21 -25.52 6.55 -4.10
CA ILE A 21 -24.25 5.87 -4.40
C ILE A 21 -24.38 5.26 -5.80
N ASP A 22 -23.42 5.56 -6.68
CA ASP A 22 -23.39 5.06 -8.07
C ASP A 22 -24.73 5.24 -8.82
N GLY A 23 -25.39 6.39 -8.62
CA GLY A 23 -26.67 6.72 -9.25
C GLY A 23 -27.88 5.96 -8.69
N ARG A 24 -27.73 5.27 -7.56
CA ARG A 24 -28.81 4.58 -6.84
C ARG A 24 -29.06 5.24 -5.50
N THR A 25 -30.32 5.43 -5.13
CA THR A 25 -30.71 5.95 -3.82
C THR A 25 -30.95 4.81 -2.84
N PHE A 26 -30.29 4.86 -1.69
CA PHE A 26 -30.48 3.96 -0.57
C PHE A 26 -31.10 4.72 0.60
N HIS A 27 -32.04 4.08 1.28
CA HIS A 27 -32.65 4.62 2.51
C HIS A 27 -32.08 3.89 3.71
N LEU A 28 -31.35 4.64 4.53
CA LEU A 28 -30.63 4.16 5.69
C LEU A 28 -31.37 4.55 6.97
N HIS A 29 -31.49 3.61 7.89
CA HIS A 29 -32.08 3.82 9.20
C HIS A 29 -31.03 3.62 10.28
N PRO A 30 -30.94 4.52 11.27
CA PRO A 30 -30.10 4.29 12.43
C PRO A 30 -30.60 3.03 13.17
N GLY A 31 -29.75 2.01 13.28
CA GLY A 31 -30.11 0.77 13.96
C GLY A 31 -30.47 1.01 15.43
N VAL A 32 -31.45 0.23 15.93
CA VAL A 32 -32.01 0.40 17.28
C VAL A 32 -31.03 -0.02 18.38
N ASN A 33 -29.99 -0.79 18.06
CA ASN A 33 -28.91 -1.20 18.96
C ASN A 33 -27.56 -1.32 18.21
N SER A 34 -26.48 -0.89 18.87
CA SER A 34 -25.07 -1.20 18.59
C SER A 34 -24.43 -0.81 17.25
N GLY A 35 -24.75 0.36 16.67
CA GLY A 35 -23.99 0.89 15.53
C GLY A 35 -24.14 0.10 14.22
N ALA A 36 -25.12 -0.82 14.15
CA ALA A 36 -25.51 -1.47 12.91
C ALA A 36 -26.32 -0.48 12.04
N LEU A 37 -26.00 -0.42 10.75
CA LEU A 37 -26.71 0.39 9.77
C LEU A 37 -27.85 -0.46 9.18
N GLU A 38 -29.09 -0.03 9.29
CA GLU A 38 -30.21 -0.73 8.62
C GLU A 38 -30.45 -0.10 7.24
N VAL A 39 -30.60 -0.93 6.20
CA VAL A 39 -30.95 -0.48 4.84
C VAL A 39 -32.32 -1.00 4.46
N GLU A 40 -33.16 -0.13 3.89
CA GLU A 40 -34.41 -0.52 3.24
C GLU A 40 -34.13 -1.00 1.81
N CYS A 41 -34.54 -2.23 1.52
CA CYS A 41 -34.33 -2.88 0.22
C CYS A 41 -35.51 -2.63 -0.72
N SER A 42 -35.37 -2.96 -2.00
CA SER A 42 -36.44 -2.87 -3.00
C SER A 42 -37.70 -3.68 -2.65
N THR A 43 -37.57 -4.69 -1.78
CA THR A 43 -38.68 -5.50 -1.25
C THR A 43 -39.47 -4.79 -0.13
N GLY A 44 -39.00 -3.64 0.34
CA GLY A 44 -39.50 -2.94 1.54
C GLY A 44 -39.01 -3.54 2.86
N GLU A 45 -38.19 -4.59 2.81
CA GLU A 45 -37.57 -5.19 3.99
C GLU A 45 -36.39 -4.34 4.48
N ARG A 46 -36.21 -4.29 5.81
CA ARG A 46 -35.04 -3.66 6.43
C ARG A 46 -34.04 -4.72 6.82
N LEU A 47 -32.82 -4.61 6.31
CA LEU A 47 -31.72 -5.50 6.62
C LEU A 47 -30.65 -4.75 7.39
N ALA A 48 -30.15 -5.36 8.48
CA ALA A 48 -29.06 -4.80 9.25
C ALA A 48 -27.72 -5.18 8.62
N LEU A 49 -26.88 -4.19 8.34
CA LEU A 49 -25.48 -4.39 8.00
C LEU A 49 -24.67 -4.55 9.29
N HIS A 50 -24.09 -5.73 9.47
CA HIS A 50 -23.27 -6.03 10.65
C HIS A 50 -21.92 -5.31 10.57
N PRO A 51 -21.27 -5.06 11.72
CA PRO A 51 -19.92 -4.53 11.75
C PRO A 51 -18.97 -5.38 10.89
N TRP A 52 -18.35 -4.74 9.89
CA TRP A 52 -17.28 -5.32 9.11
C TRP A 52 -16.00 -5.26 9.98
N SER A 53 -15.29 -6.37 10.15
CA SER A 53 -14.13 -6.43 11.06
C SER A 53 -12.80 -6.24 10.31
N PHE A 54 -11.76 -5.88 11.06
CA PHE A 54 -10.37 -5.86 10.58
C PHE A 54 -9.97 -7.15 9.83
N GLU A 55 -10.21 -8.31 10.43
CA GLU A 55 -9.83 -9.60 9.85
C GLU A 55 -10.64 -9.93 8.59
N ALA A 56 -11.94 -9.64 8.60
CA ALA A 56 -12.79 -9.83 7.43
C ALA A 56 -12.33 -8.93 6.27
N HIS A 57 -11.97 -7.68 6.57
CA HIS A 57 -11.47 -6.72 5.60
C HIS A 57 -10.17 -7.19 4.94
N LEU A 58 -9.14 -7.56 5.73
CA LEU A 58 -7.86 -8.00 5.16
C LEU A 58 -7.99 -9.30 4.36
N ARG A 59 -8.80 -10.26 4.84
CA ARG A 59 -9.06 -11.51 4.13
C ARG A 59 -9.77 -11.26 2.80
N ALA A 60 -10.78 -10.37 2.79
CA ALA A 60 -11.48 -10.04 1.55
C ALA A 60 -10.55 -9.35 0.56
N LEU A 61 -9.64 -8.47 1.00
CA LEU A 61 -8.61 -7.92 0.12
C LEU A 61 -7.69 -9.00 -0.44
N ASP A 62 -7.26 -9.97 0.39
CA ASP A 62 -6.40 -11.09 -0.04
C ASP A 62 -7.06 -11.97 -1.11
N LEU A 63 -8.38 -12.19 -0.99
CA LEU A 63 -9.15 -13.00 -1.94
C LEU A 63 -9.47 -12.26 -3.25
N HIS A 64 -9.78 -10.97 -3.16
CA HIS A 64 -10.37 -10.21 -4.28
C HIS A 64 -9.39 -9.25 -4.96
N ALA A 65 -8.20 -9.04 -4.40
CA ALA A 65 -7.14 -8.24 -5.02
C ALA A 65 -5.98 -9.14 -5.44
N ARG A 66 -5.68 -9.15 -6.74
CA ARG A 66 -4.58 -9.95 -7.30
C ARG A 66 -3.69 -9.10 -8.18
N LEU A 67 -2.39 -9.41 -8.16
CA LEU A 67 -1.45 -8.83 -9.12
C LEU A 67 -1.73 -9.42 -10.50
N ASP A 68 -1.98 -8.55 -11.47
CA ASP A 68 -2.18 -8.92 -12.88
C ASP A 68 -1.20 -8.12 -13.75
N GLY A 69 -0.08 -8.76 -14.08
CA GLY A 69 1.03 -8.11 -14.78
C GLY A 69 1.60 -6.91 -14.00
N PRO A 70 1.67 -5.70 -14.58
CA PRO A 70 2.11 -4.50 -13.87
C PRO A 70 1.01 -3.89 -12.98
N GLY A 71 -0.22 -4.39 -13.04
CA GLY A 71 -1.38 -3.80 -12.39
C GLY A 71 -1.94 -4.62 -11.23
N LEU A 72 -2.89 -4.01 -10.53
CA LEU A 72 -3.75 -4.68 -9.57
C LEU A 72 -5.10 -4.91 -10.23
N ALA A 73 -5.54 -6.16 -10.29
CA ALA A 73 -6.92 -6.50 -10.61
C ALA A 73 -7.69 -6.63 -9.29
N PHE A 74 -8.86 -5.98 -9.21
CA PHE A 74 -9.73 -5.99 -8.03
C PHE A 74 -11.13 -6.47 -8.41
N ASP A 75 -11.57 -7.55 -7.80
CA ASP A 75 -12.93 -8.09 -7.92
C ASP A 75 -13.86 -7.37 -6.91
N ALA A 76 -14.40 -6.23 -7.35
CA ALA A 76 -15.29 -5.43 -6.52
C ALA A 76 -16.61 -6.17 -6.19
N ASP A 77 -17.11 -7.00 -7.11
CA ASP A 77 -18.34 -7.77 -6.92
C ASP A 77 -18.13 -8.87 -5.88
N GLY A 78 -17.02 -9.60 -5.96
CA GLY A 78 -16.62 -10.60 -4.96
C GLY A 78 -16.42 -9.98 -3.57
N PHE A 79 -15.75 -8.83 -3.50
CA PHE A 79 -15.54 -8.12 -2.24
C PHE A 79 -16.87 -7.65 -1.63
N ALA A 80 -17.76 -7.06 -2.43
CA ALA A 80 -19.08 -6.63 -1.99
C ALA A 80 -19.93 -7.80 -1.49
N ALA A 81 -19.88 -8.94 -2.18
CA ALA A 81 -20.59 -10.16 -1.79
C ALA A 81 -20.11 -10.69 -0.43
N ASP A 82 -18.81 -10.61 -0.12
CA ASP A 82 -18.28 -11.01 1.20
C ASP A 82 -18.76 -10.09 2.32
N VAL A 83 -18.81 -8.78 2.09
CA VAL A 83 -19.34 -7.79 3.04
C VAL A 83 -20.82 -8.07 3.34
N LEU A 84 -21.62 -8.33 2.30
CA LEU A 84 -23.04 -8.62 2.42
C LEU A 84 -23.30 -9.98 3.07
N ARG A 85 -22.51 -11.01 2.72
CA ARG A 85 -22.60 -12.35 3.33
C ARG A 85 -22.28 -12.30 4.83
N ASN A 86 -21.29 -11.52 5.25
CA ASN A 86 -20.98 -11.31 6.66
C ASN A 86 -22.15 -10.66 7.43
N SER A 87 -22.99 -9.88 6.74
CA SER A 87 -24.19 -9.27 7.30
C SER A 87 -25.43 -10.18 7.21
N GLY A 88 -25.31 -11.40 6.70
CA GLY A 88 -26.44 -12.32 6.53
C GLY A 88 -27.42 -11.90 5.44
N VAL A 89 -27.03 -11.01 4.53
CA VAL A 89 -27.90 -10.52 3.45
C VAL A 89 -28.11 -11.65 2.41
N PRO A 90 -29.36 -11.93 2.00
CA PRO A 90 -29.66 -12.94 0.98
C PRO A 90 -28.95 -12.66 -0.36
N GLU A 91 -28.44 -13.70 -1.01
CA GLU A 91 -27.72 -13.58 -2.31
C GLU A 91 -28.55 -12.90 -3.40
N SER A 92 -29.88 -13.06 -3.36
CA SER A 92 -30.79 -12.40 -4.29
C SER A 92 -30.73 -10.86 -4.25
N LEU A 93 -30.23 -10.28 -3.15
CA LEU A 93 -30.10 -8.84 -2.96
C LEU A 93 -28.66 -8.34 -3.15
N HIS A 94 -27.69 -9.23 -3.44
CA HIS A 94 -26.27 -8.84 -3.52
C HIS A 94 -26.01 -7.82 -4.63
N ALA A 95 -26.55 -8.04 -5.83
CA ALA A 95 -26.38 -7.12 -6.96
C ALA A 95 -27.05 -5.74 -6.74
N GLU A 96 -28.12 -5.70 -5.93
CA GLU A 96 -28.80 -4.46 -5.55
C GLU A 96 -27.93 -3.65 -4.58
N LEU A 97 -27.47 -4.31 -3.52
CA LEU A 97 -26.79 -3.70 -2.36
C LEU A 97 -25.27 -3.61 -2.51
N ALA A 98 -24.68 -4.14 -3.58
CA ALA A 98 -23.22 -4.13 -3.79
C ALA A 98 -22.59 -2.73 -3.71
N PRO A 99 -23.12 -1.66 -4.35
CA PRO A 99 -22.56 -0.32 -4.22
C PRO A 99 -22.56 0.18 -2.77
N LEU A 100 -23.65 -0.08 -2.04
CA LEU A 100 -23.76 0.27 -0.63
C LEU A 100 -22.75 -0.52 0.23
N ALA A 101 -22.53 -1.79 -0.07
CA ALA A 101 -21.56 -2.62 0.64
C ALA A 101 -20.13 -2.10 0.48
N LEU A 102 -19.74 -1.69 -0.74
CA LEU A 102 -18.43 -1.09 -1.01
C LEU A 102 -18.27 0.26 -0.31
N TRP A 103 -19.29 1.12 -0.39
CA TRP A 103 -19.31 2.41 0.31
C TRP A 103 -19.20 2.22 1.84
N TRP A 104 -19.93 1.26 2.40
CA TRP A 104 -19.91 0.95 3.83
C TRP A 104 -18.53 0.44 4.27
N ALA A 105 -17.98 -0.53 3.54
CA ALA A 105 -16.69 -1.15 3.86
C ALA A 105 -15.49 -0.19 3.71
N SER A 106 -15.62 0.85 2.89
CA SER A 106 -14.63 1.92 2.72
C SER A 106 -14.79 3.08 3.72
N GLY A 107 -15.76 3.00 4.63
CA GLY A 107 -15.97 3.99 5.68
C GLY A 107 -16.83 5.17 5.28
N GLY A 108 -17.68 5.03 4.27
CA GLY A 108 -18.53 6.11 3.78
C GLY A 108 -19.48 6.72 4.83
N ALA A 109 -19.82 5.99 5.89
CA ALA A 109 -20.64 6.50 7.00
C ALA A 109 -19.85 7.36 8.02
N GLN A 110 -18.53 7.46 7.88
CA GLN A 110 -17.70 8.23 8.80
C GLN A 110 -17.63 9.68 8.35
N GLU A 111 -18.01 10.60 9.23
CA GLU A 111 -17.79 12.01 8.97
C GLU A 111 -16.29 12.37 9.07
N PRO A 112 -15.77 13.18 8.14
CA PRO A 112 -14.42 13.70 8.27
C PRO A 112 -14.33 14.55 9.54
N SER A 113 -13.48 14.14 10.48
CA SER A 113 -13.31 14.86 11.74
C SER A 113 -12.49 16.15 11.48
N PRO A 114 -13.02 17.35 11.81
CA PRO A 114 -12.38 18.62 11.45
C PRO A 114 -11.23 19.04 12.39
N GLY A 115 -10.63 18.11 13.13
CA GLY A 115 -9.59 18.41 14.10
C GLY A 115 -8.20 18.48 13.46
N THR A 116 -7.49 19.60 13.63
CA THR A 116 -6.07 19.67 13.31
C THR A 116 -5.29 18.72 14.22
N LEU A 117 -4.64 17.71 13.63
CA LEU A 117 -3.82 16.76 14.36
C LEU A 117 -2.36 17.24 14.44
N PRO A 118 -1.58 16.80 15.45
CA PRO A 118 -0.15 17.07 15.51
C PRO A 118 0.60 16.46 14.31
N PRO A 119 1.80 16.96 13.96
CA PRO A 119 2.60 16.38 12.88
C PRO A 119 2.84 14.87 13.06
N GLY A 120 2.66 14.10 11.98
CA GLY A 120 2.81 12.64 11.97
C GLY A 120 1.60 11.87 12.52
N TRP A 121 0.54 12.55 12.95
CA TRP A 121 -0.74 11.93 13.31
C TRP A 121 -1.75 12.00 12.16
N VAL A 122 -2.54 10.93 12.01
CA VAL A 122 -3.65 10.84 11.07
C VAL A 122 -4.94 10.43 11.79
N GLN A 123 -6.08 10.87 11.26
CA GLN A 123 -7.39 10.37 11.64
C GLN A 123 -7.78 9.29 10.63
N ALA A 124 -7.95 8.05 11.08
CA ALA A 124 -8.39 6.91 10.29
C ALA A 124 -9.70 6.37 10.90
N GLY A 125 -10.83 6.91 10.43
CA GLY A 125 -12.15 6.60 10.98
C GLY A 125 -12.27 6.97 12.45
N ALA A 126 -12.60 6.00 13.31
CA ALA A 126 -12.70 6.23 14.76
C ALA A 126 -11.32 6.27 15.46
N VAL A 127 -10.23 5.98 14.74
CA VAL A 127 -8.88 5.83 15.29
C VAL A 127 -8.03 7.04 14.95
N ARG A 128 -7.23 7.49 15.91
CA ARG A 128 -6.10 8.40 15.66
C ARG A 128 -4.82 7.61 15.76
N ALA A 129 -3.96 7.69 14.75
CA ALA A 129 -2.71 6.94 14.72
C ALA A 129 -1.53 7.86 14.41
N ARG A 130 -0.42 7.66 15.11
CA ARG A 130 0.89 8.23 14.75
C ARG A 130 1.60 7.25 13.84
N LEU A 131 1.93 7.70 12.63
CA LEU A 131 2.51 6.85 11.61
C LEU A 131 3.98 7.19 11.35
N ARG A 132 4.73 6.19 10.90
CA ARG A 132 6.06 6.37 10.31
C ARG A 132 6.17 5.55 9.02
N PRO A 133 7.03 5.94 8.07
CA PRO A 133 7.42 5.05 7.00
C PRO A 133 8.10 3.80 7.57
N TRP A 134 7.86 2.65 6.96
CA TRP A 134 8.68 1.47 7.21
C TRP A 134 10.05 1.62 6.55
N THR A 135 11.04 0.94 7.11
CA THR A 135 12.38 0.86 6.54
C THR A 135 12.41 -0.16 5.39
N PHE A 136 13.45 -0.08 4.55
CA PHE A 136 13.64 -1.05 3.48
C PHE A 136 13.76 -2.50 4.00
N SER A 137 14.42 -2.70 5.14
CA SER A 137 14.58 -4.02 5.74
C SER A 137 13.26 -4.58 6.27
N GLU A 138 12.41 -3.74 6.88
CA GLU A 138 11.06 -4.12 7.31
C GLU A 138 10.19 -4.50 6.10
N ARG A 139 10.20 -3.69 5.04
CA ARG A 139 9.48 -4.00 3.79
C ARG A 139 9.94 -5.32 3.16
N SER A 140 11.25 -5.55 3.11
CA SER A 140 11.84 -6.76 2.52
C SER A 140 11.44 -8.00 3.31
N ARG A 141 11.51 -7.93 4.65
CA ARG A 141 11.06 -8.99 5.54
C ARG A 141 9.56 -9.28 5.38
N ALA A 142 8.73 -8.23 5.39
CA ALA A 142 7.30 -8.37 5.21
C ALA A 142 6.95 -9.05 3.88
N LEU A 143 7.66 -8.71 2.80
CA LEU A 143 7.49 -9.36 1.50
C LEU A 143 7.87 -10.85 1.56
N GLU A 144 9.04 -11.17 2.10
CA GLU A 144 9.50 -12.56 2.21
C GLU A 144 8.56 -13.44 3.04
N GLU A 145 8.08 -12.96 4.19
CA GLU A 145 7.16 -13.67 5.08
C GLU A 145 5.75 -13.82 4.49
N SER A 146 5.40 -12.98 3.52
CA SER A 146 4.11 -12.99 2.85
C SER A 146 4.09 -13.85 1.58
N LEU A 147 5.24 -14.37 1.14
CA LEU A 147 5.33 -15.24 -0.04
C LEU A 147 5.21 -16.70 0.37
N THR A 148 4.26 -17.42 -0.23
CA THR A 148 4.13 -18.87 -0.10
C THR A 148 4.56 -19.56 -1.39
N SER A 149 5.43 -20.57 -1.25
CA SER A 149 5.81 -21.42 -2.38
C SER A 149 4.68 -22.38 -2.70
N GLN A 150 4.25 -22.38 -3.96
CA GLN A 150 3.27 -23.33 -4.47
C GLN A 150 3.95 -24.60 -5.00
N PRO A 151 3.22 -25.73 -5.11
CA PRO A 151 3.78 -27.00 -5.58
C PRO A 151 4.41 -26.95 -6.99
N ASP A 152 3.96 -26.01 -7.83
CA ASP A 152 4.48 -25.79 -9.18
C ASP A 152 5.75 -24.91 -9.22
N GLY A 153 6.25 -24.49 -8.04
CA GLY A 153 7.40 -23.61 -7.89
C GLY A 153 7.09 -22.12 -8.06
N SER A 154 5.83 -21.75 -8.34
CA SER A 154 5.41 -20.35 -8.30
C SER A 154 5.39 -19.84 -6.85
N ARG A 155 5.45 -18.51 -6.70
CA ARG A 155 5.29 -17.85 -5.41
C ARG A 155 4.01 -17.03 -5.44
N GLU A 156 3.18 -17.25 -4.44
CA GLU A 156 1.96 -16.49 -4.24
C GLU A 156 2.16 -15.50 -3.11
N LEU A 157 1.70 -14.26 -3.30
CA LEU A 157 1.74 -13.23 -2.29
C LEU A 157 0.43 -13.25 -1.51
N SER A 158 0.50 -13.45 -0.19
CA SER A 158 -0.60 -13.12 0.71
C SER A 158 -0.60 -11.62 0.98
N LEU A 159 -1.53 -10.92 0.36
CA LEU A 159 -1.78 -9.50 0.60
C LEU A 159 -2.21 -9.26 2.05
N GLU A 160 -3.00 -10.15 2.66
CA GLU A 160 -3.37 -10.05 4.08
C GLU A 160 -2.12 -9.94 4.95
N ARG A 161 -1.19 -10.90 4.82
CA ARG A 161 0.05 -10.91 5.64
C ARG A 161 0.89 -9.68 5.37
N TYR A 162 1.00 -9.28 4.10
CA TYR A 162 1.80 -8.13 3.70
C TYR A 162 1.26 -6.82 4.30
N LEU A 163 -0.06 -6.59 4.19
CA LEU A 163 -0.72 -5.41 4.74
C LEU A 163 -0.70 -5.41 6.27
N ARG A 164 -0.86 -6.57 6.91
CA ARG A 164 -0.73 -6.69 8.37
C ARG A 164 0.67 -6.31 8.84
N SER A 165 1.71 -6.77 8.15
CA SER A 165 3.10 -6.40 8.43
C SER A 165 3.40 -4.93 8.14
N MET A 166 2.76 -4.35 7.13
CA MET A 166 2.86 -2.91 6.84
C MET A 166 2.25 -2.06 7.96
N LEU A 167 1.04 -2.41 8.42
CA LEU A 167 0.37 -1.75 9.54
C LEU A 167 1.19 -1.86 10.83
N SER A 168 1.64 -3.07 11.18
CA SER A 168 2.41 -3.30 12.41
C SER A 168 3.76 -2.57 12.42
N SER A 169 4.38 -2.37 11.25
CA SER A 169 5.63 -1.61 11.12
C SER A 169 5.40 -0.11 11.12
N SER A 170 4.28 0.36 10.57
CA SER A 170 4.05 1.79 10.31
C SER A 170 3.29 2.50 11.45
N VAL A 171 2.44 1.78 12.19
CA VAL A 171 1.70 2.34 13.33
C VAL A 171 2.61 2.38 14.56
N VAL A 172 2.99 3.58 14.98
CA VAL A 172 3.86 3.77 16.17
C VAL A 172 3.02 3.84 17.44
N GLU A 173 1.87 4.47 17.36
CA GLU A 173 0.95 4.71 18.48
C GLU A 173 -0.45 4.95 17.92
N HIS A 174 -1.49 4.55 18.64
CA HIS A 174 -2.85 4.89 18.26
C HIS A 174 -3.81 4.98 19.46
N PHE A 175 -4.93 5.68 19.22
CA PHE A 175 -6.00 5.91 20.17
C PHE A 175 -7.36 5.61 19.53
N PRO A 176 -8.27 4.87 20.22
CA PRO A 176 -8.10 4.28 21.55
C PRO A 176 -7.01 3.18 21.58
N THR A 177 -6.40 2.99 22.75
CA THR A 177 -5.37 1.95 22.94
C THR A 177 -6.04 0.59 23.03
N ALA A 178 -6.07 -0.13 21.92
CA ALA A 178 -6.60 -1.48 21.76
C ALA A 178 -5.77 -2.22 20.70
N PRO A 179 -5.88 -3.55 20.53
CA PRO A 179 -5.26 -4.21 19.40
C PRO A 179 -5.82 -3.69 18.05
N LEU A 180 -5.02 -3.63 16.99
CA LEU A 180 -5.50 -3.20 15.66
C LEU A 180 -6.56 -4.18 15.12
N GLU A 181 -6.54 -5.42 15.56
CA GLU A 181 -7.50 -6.45 15.21
C GLU A 181 -8.92 -6.14 15.70
N THR A 182 -9.08 -5.22 16.66
CA THR A 182 -10.40 -4.80 17.15
C THR A 182 -11.00 -3.67 16.33
N LEU A 183 -10.30 -3.16 15.32
CA LEU A 183 -10.82 -2.10 14.46
C LEU A 183 -11.97 -2.59 13.61
N ASP A 184 -12.94 -1.70 13.39
CA ASP A 184 -13.92 -1.91 12.33
C ASP A 184 -13.24 -1.78 10.96
N GLY A 185 -13.89 -2.33 9.95
CA GLY A 185 -13.36 -2.41 8.60
C GLY A 185 -13.22 -1.04 7.94
N ALA A 186 -14.07 -0.08 8.31
CA ALA A 186 -13.97 1.31 7.86
C ALA A 186 -12.69 2.00 8.36
N SER A 187 -12.42 1.91 9.67
CA SER A 187 -11.20 2.44 10.28
C SER A 187 -9.97 1.66 9.81
N THR A 188 -10.11 0.36 9.54
CA THR A 188 -9.06 -0.47 8.92
C THR A 188 -8.73 0.03 7.51
N ALA A 189 -9.73 0.25 6.67
CA ALA A 189 -9.56 0.77 5.31
C ALA A 189 -8.89 2.14 5.32
N ALA A 190 -9.38 3.07 6.15
CA ALA A 190 -8.81 4.40 6.28
C ALA A 190 -7.36 4.37 6.81
N LEU A 191 -7.04 3.46 7.73
CA LEU A 191 -5.69 3.32 8.26
C LEU A 191 -4.74 2.71 7.23
N LEU A 192 -5.21 1.73 6.47
CA LEU A 192 -4.47 1.14 5.34
C LEU A 192 -4.17 2.19 4.28
N ASP A 193 -5.16 3.00 3.88
CA ASP A 193 -4.97 4.08 2.91
C ASP A 193 -3.90 5.07 3.39
N ALA A 194 -3.99 5.52 4.64
CA ALA A 194 -2.99 6.42 5.22
C ALA A 194 -1.58 5.82 5.27
N VAL A 195 -1.46 4.53 5.61
CA VAL A 195 -0.16 3.84 5.68
C VAL A 195 0.39 3.55 4.28
N VAL A 196 -0.46 3.24 3.31
CA VAL A 196 -0.05 3.06 1.90
C VAL A 196 0.43 4.38 1.33
N ALA A 197 -0.33 5.47 1.51
CA ALA A 197 0.07 6.81 1.07
C ALA A 197 1.42 7.23 1.67
N LEU A 198 1.63 6.98 2.96
CA LEU A 198 2.89 7.26 3.65
C LEU A 198 4.09 6.50 3.06
N ASN A 199 3.89 5.28 2.58
CA ASN A 199 4.95 4.40 2.11
C ASN A 199 5.10 4.37 0.57
N ALA A 200 4.09 4.82 -0.17
CA ALA A 200 4.15 4.99 -1.63
C ALA A 200 5.06 6.17 -2.00
N GLY A 201 5.12 7.20 -1.14
CA GLY A 201 5.79 8.47 -1.40
C GLY A 201 5.06 9.28 -2.47
N ASP A 202 5.17 10.60 -2.43
CA ASP A 202 4.85 11.40 -3.61
C ASP A 202 5.83 10.98 -4.71
N GLU A 203 5.33 10.37 -5.79
CA GLU A 203 6.16 9.98 -6.92
C GLU A 203 6.78 11.23 -7.55
N ARG A 204 8.01 11.53 -7.15
CA ARG A 204 8.84 12.51 -7.83
C ARG A 204 9.15 12.02 -9.23
N ASP A 205 9.30 12.93 -10.19
CA ASP A 205 9.65 12.59 -11.57
C ASP A 205 10.98 11.82 -11.63
N GLU A 206 11.89 12.07 -10.68
CA GLU A 206 13.13 11.33 -10.49
C GLU A 206 12.89 9.87 -10.10
N ASP A 207 11.96 9.60 -9.17
CA ASP A 207 11.60 8.25 -8.75
C ASP A 207 10.98 7.45 -9.90
N ARG A 208 10.14 8.11 -10.72
CA ARG A 208 9.58 7.52 -11.95
C ARG A 208 10.67 7.23 -12.99
N THR A 209 11.58 8.19 -13.18
CA THR A 209 12.71 8.05 -14.12
C THR A 209 13.63 6.89 -13.73
N MET A 210 13.90 6.72 -12.43
CA MET A 210 14.73 5.62 -11.91
C MET A 210 14.12 4.23 -12.19
N ARG A 211 12.78 4.10 -12.16
CA ARG A 211 12.10 2.82 -12.45
C ARG A 211 12.10 2.44 -13.93
N ALA A 212 12.09 3.43 -14.83
CA ALA A 212 12.02 3.20 -16.28
C ALA A 212 13.25 2.49 -16.88
N SER A 213 14.33 2.29 -16.10
CA SER A 213 15.51 1.49 -16.45
C SER A 213 16.24 1.90 -17.76
N GLY A 214 16.04 3.15 -18.20
CA GLY A 214 16.61 3.71 -19.43
C GLY A 214 17.94 4.44 -19.25
N LYS A 215 18.48 5.01 -20.33
CA LYS A 215 19.73 5.80 -20.31
C LYS A 215 19.64 6.99 -19.34
N GLN A 216 18.49 7.66 -19.29
CA GLN A 216 18.25 8.77 -18.37
C GLN A 216 18.28 8.33 -16.90
N ALA A 217 17.71 7.16 -16.58
CA ALA A 217 17.78 6.57 -15.25
C ALA A 217 19.22 6.33 -14.79
N ARG A 218 20.08 5.81 -15.69
CA ARG A 218 21.50 5.57 -15.38
C ARG A 218 22.25 6.88 -15.12
N VAL A 219 22.07 7.89 -15.97
CA VAL A 219 22.72 9.20 -15.78
C VAL A 219 22.27 9.85 -14.47
N LEU A 220 20.97 9.83 -14.19
CA LEU A 220 20.42 10.36 -12.94
C LEU A 220 20.98 9.61 -11.73
N ALA A 221 21.05 8.28 -11.78
CA ALA A 221 21.62 7.45 -10.71
C ALA A 221 23.11 7.75 -10.48
N GLU A 222 23.90 7.83 -11.55
CA GLU A 222 25.33 8.12 -11.49
C GLU A 222 25.60 9.49 -10.88
N VAL A 223 24.91 10.53 -11.35
CA VAL A 223 25.04 11.90 -10.83
C VAL A 223 24.62 11.96 -9.36
N THR A 224 23.46 11.37 -9.04
CA THR A 224 22.94 11.37 -7.67
C THR A 224 23.90 10.66 -6.71
N LEU A 225 24.35 9.44 -7.05
CA LEU A 225 25.26 8.68 -6.21
C LEU A 225 26.64 9.36 -6.07
N LYS A 226 27.12 10.03 -7.12
CA LYS A 226 28.36 10.79 -7.08
C LYS A 226 28.27 11.94 -6.06
N LEU A 227 27.22 12.74 -6.11
CA LEU A 227 27.01 13.86 -5.20
C LEU A 227 26.74 13.39 -3.77
N CYS A 228 25.94 12.34 -3.59
CA CYS A 228 25.72 11.72 -2.27
C CYS A 228 27.04 11.26 -1.65
N ARG A 229 27.91 10.60 -2.43
CA ARG A 229 29.22 10.14 -1.96
C ARG A 229 30.16 11.30 -1.60
N ALA A 230 30.20 12.34 -2.43
CA ALA A 230 31.14 13.43 -2.26
C ALA A 230 30.73 14.41 -1.15
N LEU A 231 29.43 14.63 -0.95
CA LEU A 231 28.90 15.67 -0.06
C LEU A 231 28.24 15.11 1.20
N GLY A 232 28.07 13.79 1.30
CA GLY A 232 27.28 13.15 2.36
C GLY A 232 25.79 13.45 2.28
N TRP A 233 25.32 13.89 1.10
CA TRP A 233 23.91 14.24 0.87
C TRP A 233 23.06 13.00 0.64
N THR A 234 21.76 13.15 0.91
CA THR A 234 20.72 12.19 0.52
C THR A 234 20.27 12.46 -0.93
N PRO A 235 19.72 11.45 -1.64
CA PRO A 235 19.12 11.66 -2.95
C PRO A 235 18.09 12.80 -2.97
N SER A 236 17.26 12.89 -1.93
CA SER A 236 16.27 13.98 -1.79
C SER A 236 16.92 15.37 -1.75
N GLN A 237 18.06 15.52 -1.07
CA GLN A 237 18.78 16.80 -1.04
C GLN A 237 19.38 17.13 -2.42
N VAL A 238 19.90 16.12 -3.13
CA VAL A 238 20.40 16.31 -4.50
C VAL A 238 19.26 16.77 -5.42
N TRP A 239 18.11 16.10 -5.38
CA TRP A 239 16.97 16.40 -6.27
C TRP A 239 16.27 17.72 -5.92
N ALA A 240 16.26 18.12 -4.64
CA ALA A 240 15.74 19.42 -4.23
C ALA A 240 16.68 20.59 -4.58
N THR A 241 17.93 20.30 -4.94
CA THR A 241 18.92 21.33 -5.28
C THR A 241 18.68 21.85 -6.70
N PRO A 242 18.63 23.18 -6.93
CA PRO A 242 18.47 23.72 -8.28
C PRO A 242 19.53 23.19 -9.25
N ALA A 243 19.14 22.84 -10.49
CA ALA A 243 20.02 22.23 -11.48
C ALA A 243 21.33 23.01 -11.70
N ALA A 244 21.25 24.36 -11.76
CA ALA A 244 22.43 25.20 -11.93
C ALA A 244 23.45 25.07 -10.78
N GLU A 245 22.97 24.78 -9.56
CA GLU A 245 23.85 24.55 -8.41
C GLU A 245 24.43 23.13 -8.44
N VAL A 246 23.63 22.14 -8.86
CA VAL A 246 24.12 20.78 -9.13
C VAL A 246 25.25 20.79 -10.17
N ASP A 247 25.09 21.53 -11.27
CA ASP A 247 26.10 21.66 -12.31
C ASP A 247 27.40 22.28 -11.79
N ARG A 248 27.31 23.32 -10.93
CA ARG A 248 28.48 23.93 -10.29
C ARG A 248 29.20 22.95 -9.37
N LEU A 249 28.45 22.20 -8.56
CA LEU A 249 29.01 21.18 -7.67
C LEU A 249 29.72 20.09 -8.46
N LEU A 250 29.12 19.61 -9.55
CA LEU A 250 29.75 18.63 -10.44
C LEU A 250 31.02 19.16 -11.08
N ALA A 251 31.02 20.42 -11.54
CA ALA A 251 32.21 21.07 -12.09
C ALA A 251 33.33 21.19 -11.05
N MET A 252 33.00 21.59 -9.81
CA MET A 252 33.97 21.64 -8.71
C MET A 252 34.54 20.25 -8.38
N LEU A 253 33.70 19.22 -8.33
CA LEU A 253 34.15 17.85 -8.10
C LEU A 253 35.11 17.36 -9.19
N GLN A 254 34.84 17.67 -10.46
CA GLN A 254 35.74 17.33 -11.58
C GLN A 254 37.12 17.97 -11.46
N LEU A 255 37.21 19.17 -10.87
CA LEU A 255 38.49 19.84 -10.65
C LEU A 255 39.30 19.23 -9.50
N THR A 256 38.64 18.56 -8.55
CA THR A 256 39.25 18.01 -7.34
C THR A 256 39.44 16.49 -7.36
N GLU A 257 38.71 15.77 -8.21
CA GLU A 257 38.84 14.32 -8.31
C GLU A 257 40.19 13.96 -8.95
N PRO A 258 41.04 13.15 -8.30
CA PRO A 258 42.24 12.65 -8.93
C PRO A 258 41.83 11.84 -10.15
N GLY A 259 42.36 12.21 -11.33
CA GLY A 259 42.08 11.52 -12.58
C GLY A 259 42.29 10.01 -12.41
N ALA A 260 41.35 9.22 -12.92
CA ALA A 260 41.44 7.77 -12.87
C ALA A 260 42.84 7.32 -13.34
N PRO A 261 43.52 6.42 -12.61
CA PRO A 261 44.84 5.96 -13.01
C PRO A 261 44.76 5.48 -14.45
N ALA A 262 45.62 6.03 -15.31
CA ALA A 262 45.68 5.66 -16.71
C ALA A 262 45.75 4.12 -16.79
N PRO A 263 44.98 3.46 -17.67
CA PRO A 263 45.04 2.02 -17.81
C PRO A 263 46.50 1.64 -18.05
N ALA A 264 47.02 0.79 -17.17
CA ALA A 264 48.39 0.29 -17.30
C ALA A 264 48.56 -0.23 -18.74
N PRO A 265 49.67 0.12 -19.42
CA PRO A 265 49.88 -0.34 -20.79
C PRO A 265 49.75 -1.86 -20.79
N THR A 266 48.82 -2.38 -21.60
CA THR A 266 48.62 -3.81 -21.80
C THR A 266 49.98 -4.43 -22.04
N SER A 267 50.41 -5.30 -21.13
CA SER A 267 51.70 -5.96 -21.22
C SER A 267 51.80 -6.60 -22.60
N ARG A 268 52.78 -6.18 -23.39
CA ARG A 268 53.10 -6.78 -24.68
C ARG A 268 53.16 -8.31 -24.50
N PRO A 269 52.55 -9.11 -25.38
CA PRO A 269 52.64 -10.56 -25.26
C PRO A 269 54.11 -10.96 -25.19
N ARG A 270 54.49 -11.67 -24.12
CA ARG A 270 55.86 -12.18 -23.92
C ARG A 270 56.23 -13.02 -25.14
N ARG A 271 57.32 -12.65 -25.81
CA ARG A 271 57.81 -13.37 -26.99
C ARG A 271 58.65 -14.55 -26.50
N LEU A 272 58.73 -15.62 -27.30
CA LEU A 272 59.60 -16.76 -27.00
C LEU A 272 61.07 -16.35 -26.79
N SER A 273 61.49 -15.21 -27.35
CA SER A 273 62.81 -14.60 -27.15
C SER A 273 63.08 -14.12 -25.73
N ASP A 274 62.04 -14.01 -24.88
CA ASP A 274 62.15 -13.53 -23.51
C ASP A 274 62.48 -14.67 -22.52
N PHE A 275 62.62 -15.91 -23.03
CA PHE A 275 62.97 -17.11 -22.26
C PHE A 275 64.24 -17.75 -22.86
N PRO A 276 65.42 -17.56 -22.24
CA PRO A 276 66.68 -18.12 -22.76
C PRO A 276 66.75 -19.66 -22.76
N ASP A 277 65.75 -20.31 -22.16
CA ASP A 277 65.72 -21.76 -21.92
C ASP A 277 64.66 -22.48 -22.79
N ALA A 278 63.99 -21.75 -23.70
CA ALA A 278 62.95 -22.32 -24.53
C ALA A 278 63.54 -23.19 -25.65
N VAL A 279 63.32 -24.51 -25.58
CA VAL A 279 63.72 -25.49 -26.60
C VAL A 279 62.52 -25.78 -27.51
N VAL A 280 62.72 -25.64 -28.83
CA VAL A 280 61.72 -26.01 -29.85
C VAL A 280 61.75 -27.53 -30.03
N ILE A 281 60.65 -28.20 -29.71
CA ILE A 281 60.48 -29.63 -30.01
C ILE A 281 59.82 -29.72 -31.38
N GLN A 282 60.56 -30.23 -32.36
CA GLN A 282 60.04 -30.56 -33.69
C GLN A 282 59.56 -32.01 -33.64
N VAL A 283 58.26 -32.22 -33.84
CA VAL A 283 57.69 -33.56 -34.01
C VAL A 283 57.52 -33.77 -35.50
N GLU A 284 58.28 -34.71 -36.07
CA GLU A 284 58.08 -35.21 -37.42
C GLU A 284 57.04 -36.34 -37.35
N ASP A 285 55.94 -36.22 -38.10
CA ASP A 285 54.95 -37.28 -38.26
C ASP A 285 55.42 -38.21 -39.40
N ASP A 286 55.85 -39.43 -39.05
CA ASP A 286 55.93 -40.60 -39.94
C ASP A 286 55.26 -41.81 -39.25
#